data_AF-A0A8D8IDS1-F1
#
_entry.id   AF-A0A8D8IDS1-F1
#
_cell.length_a   1.000
_cell.length_b   1.000
_cell.length_c   1.000
_cell.angle_alpha   90.00
_cell.angle_beta   90.00
_cell.angle_gamma   90.00
#
_symmetry.space_group_name_H-M   'P 1'
#
loop_
_entity.id
_entity.type
_entity.pdbx_description
1 polymer ?
#
loop_
_entity_poly.entity_id
_entity_poly.type
_entity_poly.pdbx_seq_one_letter_code
_entity_poly.pdbx_strand_id
1 'polypeptide(L)'
;MSPARLSLREEDVVRLTLEFLNNRELHISQLSLERETGVINGQYSDDVLFLRQLILDGQWDDVVEFIQPLEALQNFDMKQFRYTILRHKYIELLCIRSEAGGLNGPPLINNVEGAVEEVVQVLGELEKLCPTKEEYSGLCLLLT
;
A
#
# COMPACT_ATOMS: atom_id res chain seq x y z
N MET A 1 -27.33 -34.95 29.34
CA MET A 1 -27.08 -34.38 28.00
C MET A 1 -25.61 -34.58 27.71
N SER A 2 -25.25 -35.29 26.64
CA SER A 2 -23.85 -35.41 26.22
C SER A 2 -23.37 -34.05 25.70
N PRO A 3 -22.21 -33.53 26.12
CA PRO A 3 -21.71 -32.26 25.62
C PRO A 3 -21.49 -32.37 24.11
N ALA A 4 -21.99 -31.39 23.36
CA ALA A 4 -21.74 -31.31 21.92
C ALA A 4 -20.23 -31.14 21.70
N ARG A 5 -19.61 -32.05 20.95
CA ARG A 5 -18.22 -31.91 20.52
C ARG A 5 -18.18 -31.03 19.28
N LEU A 6 -17.76 -29.78 19.47
CA LEU A 6 -17.48 -28.87 18.36
C LEU A 6 -16.08 -29.17 17.84
N SER A 7 -15.95 -29.46 16.55
CA SER A 7 -14.67 -29.55 15.85
C SER A 7 -14.55 -28.33 14.95
N LEU A 8 -13.51 -27.54 15.17
CA LEU A 8 -13.17 -26.37 14.36
C LEU A 8 -11.81 -26.62 13.73
N ARG A 9 -11.66 -26.26 12.45
CA ARG A 9 -10.35 -26.21 11.81
C ARG A 9 -9.64 -24.95 12.28
N GLU A 10 -8.33 -25.03 12.52
CA GLU A 10 -7.53 -23.87 12.95
C GLU A 10 -7.64 -22.71 11.94
N GLU A 11 -7.63 -23.03 10.66
CA GLU A 11 -7.79 -22.06 9.57
C GLU A 11 -9.13 -21.29 9.63
N ASP A 12 -10.21 -21.94 10.08
CA ASP A 12 -11.51 -21.27 10.23
C ASP A 12 -11.49 -20.28 11.38
N VAL A 13 -10.76 -20.58 12.47
CA VAL A 13 -10.57 -19.66 13.60
C VAL A 13 -9.77 -18.44 13.16
N VAL A 14 -8.71 -18.64 12.38
CA VAL A 14 -7.91 -17.54 11.83
C VAL A 14 -8.75 -16.66 10.91
N ARG A 15 -9.50 -17.24 9.97
CA ARG A 15 -10.39 -16.47 9.07
C ARG A 15 -11.44 -15.66 9.83
N LEU A 16 -12.07 -16.24 10.86
CA LEU A 16 -13.02 -15.50 11.72
C LEU A 16 -12.35 -14.34 12.46
N THR A 17 -11.10 -14.52 12.89
CA THR A 17 -10.32 -13.46 13.53
C THR A 17 -9.96 -12.36 12.53
N LEU A 18 -9.53 -12.72 11.32
CA LEU A 18 -9.24 -11.77 10.24
C LEU A 18 -10.49 -10.96 9.87
N GLU A 19 -11.65 -11.61 9.77
CA GLU A 19 -12.94 -10.93 9.55
C GLU A 19 -13.26 -9.94 10.67
N PHE A 20 -13.02 -10.32 11.93
CA PHE A 20 -13.21 -9.42 13.08
C PHE A 20 -12.28 -8.20 13.01
N LEU A 21 -10.99 -8.42 12.72
CA LEU A 21 -10.00 -7.34 12.61
C LEU A 21 -10.34 -6.37 11.48
N ASN A 22 -10.73 -6.90 10.31
CA ASN A 22 -11.15 -6.10 9.16
C ASN A 22 -12.40 -5.23 9.48
N ASN A 23 -13.42 -5.82 10.11
CA ASN A 23 -14.66 -5.12 10.52
C ASN A 23 -14.46 -4.07 11.64
N ARG A 24 -13.24 -3.93 12.15
CA ARG A 24 -12.84 -2.96 13.17
C ARG A 24 -11.70 -2.06 12.69
N GLU A 25 -11.33 -2.15 11.41
CA GLU A 25 -10.23 -1.37 10.81
C GLU A 25 -8.88 -1.59 11.51
N LEU A 26 -8.68 -2.78 12.10
CA LEU A 26 -7.46 -3.16 12.82
C LEU A 26 -6.39 -3.73 11.85
N HIS A 27 -6.06 -2.95 10.83
CA HIS A 27 -5.29 -3.42 9.67
C HIS A 27 -3.87 -3.88 10.00
N ILE A 28 -3.20 -3.26 10.97
CA ILE A 28 -1.85 -3.68 11.40
C ILE A 28 -1.90 -5.09 11.98
N SER A 29 -2.80 -5.34 12.94
CA SER A 29 -2.98 -6.66 13.55
C SER A 29 -3.43 -7.70 12.53
N GLN A 30 -4.29 -7.31 11.59
CA GLN A 30 -4.71 -8.18 10.50
C GLN A 30 -3.51 -8.62 9.66
N LEU A 31 -2.71 -7.67 9.17
CA LEU A 31 -1.53 -7.96 8.36
C LEU A 31 -0.51 -8.82 9.12
N SER A 32 -0.28 -8.54 10.41
CA SER A 32 0.59 -9.37 11.26
C SER A 32 0.10 -10.81 11.33
N LEU A 33 -1.19 -11.02 11.57
CA LEU A 33 -1.78 -12.37 11.66
C LEU A 33 -1.70 -13.11 10.33
N GLU A 34 -1.98 -12.44 9.21
CA GLU A 34 -1.85 -13.03 7.87
C GLU A 34 -0.41 -13.46 7.59
N ARG A 35 0.58 -12.64 7.94
CA ARG A 35 2.02 -12.95 7.75
C ARG A 35 2.48 -14.12 8.62
N GLU A 36 2.01 -14.19 9.86
CA GLU A 36 2.41 -15.23 10.81
C GLU A 36 1.77 -16.58 10.48
N THR A 37 0.51 -16.58 10.03
CA THR A 37 -0.25 -17.82 9.77
C THR A 37 -0.21 -18.28 8.32
N GLY A 38 0.10 -17.38 7.38
CA GLY A 38 -0.06 -17.62 5.94
C GLY A 38 -1.52 -17.73 5.48
N VAL A 39 -2.49 -17.47 6.36
CA VAL A 39 -3.93 -17.56 6.04
C VAL A 39 -4.44 -16.17 5.67
N ILE A 40 -5.08 -16.06 4.51
CA ILE A 40 -5.75 -14.84 4.05
C ILE A 40 -7.25 -15.09 3.98
N ASN A 41 -8.03 -14.13 4.47
CA ASN A 41 -9.49 -14.20 4.45
C ASN A 41 -10.03 -13.63 3.12
N GLY A 42 -9.99 -14.44 2.05
CA GLY A 42 -10.49 -14.07 0.74
C GLY A 42 -10.19 -15.13 -0.33
N GLN A 43 -10.82 -15.03 -1.49
CA GLN A 43 -10.56 -15.89 -2.66
C GLN A 43 -9.97 -15.05 -3.79
N TYR A 44 -8.69 -14.71 -3.68
CA TYR A 44 -7.94 -13.99 -4.70
C TYR A 44 -6.96 -14.94 -5.38
N SER A 45 -6.61 -14.67 -6.64
CA SER A 45 -5.54 -15.39 -7.32
C SER A 45 -4.17 -15.03 -6.73
N ASP A 46 -3.19 -15.90 -6.90
CA ASP A 46 -1.82 -15.68 -6.44
C ASP A 46 -1.25 -14.37 -7.00
N ASP A 47 -1.55 -14.01 -8.26
CA ASP A 47 -1.11 -12.74 -8.86
C ASP A 47 -1.67 -11.50 -8.13
N VAL A 48 -2.94 -11.55 -7.71
CA VAL A 48 -3.57 -10.45 -6.97
C VAL A 48 -3.01 -10.36 -5.55
N LEU A 49 -2.75 -11.51 -4.91
CA LEU A 49 -2.11 -11.57 -3.61
C LEU A 49 -0.67 -11.05 -3.66
N PHE A 50 0.05 -11.37 -4.74
CA PHE A 50 1.40 -10.86 -4.96
C PHE A 50 1.43 -9.35 -5.19
N LEU A 51 0.54 -8.82 -6.04
CA LEU A 51 0.37 -7.37 -6.22
C LEU A 51 0.07 -6.67 -4.89
N ARG A 52 -0.84 -7.24 -4.09
CA ARG A 52 -1.15 -6.72 -2.74
C ARG A 52 0.09 -6.70 -1.86
N GLN A 53 0.93 -7.72 -1.91
CA GLN A 53 2.15 -7.79 -1.11
C GLN A 53 3.13 -6.67 -1.51
N LEU A 54 3.38 -6.46 -2.80
CA LEU A 54 4.23 -5.37 -3.28
C LEU A 54 3.74 -3.99 -2.79
N ILE A 55 2.42 -3.76 -2.84
CA ILE A 55 1.80 -2.52 -2.35
C ILE A 55 1.99 -2.37 -0.82
N LEU A 56 1.75 -3.43 -0.05
CA LEU A 56 1.88 -3.39 1.41
C LEU A 56 3.34 -3.26 1.89
N ASP A 57 4.30 -3.68 1.07
CA ASP A 57 5.72 -3.52 1.33
C ASP A 57 6.30 -2.19 0.81
N GLY A 58 5.47 -1.33 0.19
CA GLY A 58 5.92 -0.04 -0.36
C GLY A 58 6.82 -0.17 -1.58
N GLN A 59 6.82 -1.32 -2.25
CA GLN A 59 7.64 -1.59 -3.44
C GLN A 59 6.98 -1.01 -4.70
N TRP A 60 6.79 0.31 -4.72
CA TRP A 60 5.96 0.98 -5.73
C TRP A 60 6.44 0.82 -7.16
N ASP A 61 7.76 0.78 -7.39
CA ASP A 61 8.33 0.62 -8.72
C ASP A 61 8.06 -0.81 -9.24
N ASP A 62 8.23 -1.83 -8.39
CA ASP A 62 7.88 -3.22 -8.68
C ASP A 62 6.37 -3.38 -8.95
N VAL A 63 5.51 -2.63 -8.27
CA VAL A 63 4.06 -2.60 -8.55
C VAL A 63 3.78 -2.12 -9.98
N VAL A 64 4.45 -1.04 -10.41
CA VAL A 64 4.27 -0.48 -11.75
C VAL A 64 4.81 -1.43 -12.81
N GLU A 65 5.92 -2.11 -12.55
CA GLU A 65 6.48 -3.13 -13.45
C GLU A 65 5.57 -4.36 -13.55
N PHE A 66 5.10 -4.88 -12.42
CA PHE A 66 4.26 -6.07 -12.36
C PHE A 66 2.96 -5.94 -13.14
N ILE A 67 2.35 -4.74 -13.14
CA ILE A 67 1.06 -4.50 -13.79
C ILE A 67 1.17 -4.26 -15.32
N GLN A 68 2.37 -4.02 -15.86
CA GLN A 68 2.57 -3.66 -17.28
C GLN A 68 1.88 -4.60 -18.27
N PRO A 69 1.84 -5.93 -18.08
CA PRO A 69 1.13 -6.82 -18.99
C PRO A 69 -0.35 -6.50 -19.18
N LEU A 70 -0.99 -5.82 -18.21
CA LEU A 70 -2.40 -5.43 -18.31
C LEU A 70 -2.64 -4.24 -19.24
N GLU A 71 -1.60 -3.50 -19.66
CA GLU A 71 -1.73 -2.42 -20.66
C GLU A 71 -2.31 -2.90 -22.00
N ALA A 72 -2.10 -4.17 -22.34
CA ALA A 72 -2.64 -4.76 -23.55
C ALA A 72 -4.17 -4.95 -23.50
N LEU A 73 -4.79 -4.85 -22.32
CA LEU A 73 -6.22 -5.04 -22.13
C LEU A 73 -6.97 -3.73 -22.37
N GLN A 74 -7.91 -3.74 -23.32
CA GLN A 74 -8.68 -2.55 -23.72
C GLN A 74 -9.48 -1.89 -22.58
N ASN A 75 -9.84 -2.66 -21.55
CA ASN A 75 -10.66 -2.21 -20.44
C ASN A 75 -9.84 -1.87 -19.18
N PHE A 76 -8.51 -1.96 -19.24
CA PHE A 76 -7.65 -1.63 -18.11
C PHE A 76 -7.18 -0.17 -18.21
N ASP A 77 -7.62 0.66 -17.27
CA ASP A 77 -7.19 2.06 -17.20
C ASP A 77 -5.81 2.15 -16.52
N MET A 78 -4.76 1.95 -17.31
CA MET A 78 -3.38 2.05 -16.81
C MET A 78 -3.04 3.46 -16.32
N LYS A 79 -3.63 4.51 -16.91
CA LYS A 79 -3.38 5.88 -16.49
C LYS A 79 -3.87 6.09 -15.06
N GLN A 80 -5.11 5.66 -14.77
CA GLN A 80 -5.68 5.75 -13.43
C GLN A 80 -4.95 4.87 -12.42
N PHE A 81 -4.51 3.67 -12.83
CA PHE A 81 -3.72 2.80 -11.97
C PHE A 81 -2.39 3.48 -11.58
N ARG A 82 -1.61 3.96 -12.56
CA ARG A 82 -0.34 4.66 -12.31
C ARG A 82 -0.51 5.89 -11.45
N TYR A 83 -1.55 6.70 -11.71
CA TYR A 83 -1.87 7.85 -10.88
C TYR A 83 -2.08 7.44 -9.42
N THR A 84 -2.86 6.38 -9.19
CA THR A 84 -3.16 5.89 -7.84
C THR A 84 -1.89 5.42 -7.13
N ILE A 85 -1.04 4.63 -7.79
CA ILE A 85 0.19 4.11 -7.20
C ILE A 85 1.19 5.23 -6.90
N LEU A 86 1.46 6.12 -7.86
CA LEU A 86 2.39 7.24 -7.65
C LEU A 86 1.90 8.20 -6.57
N ARG A 87 0.59 8.38 -6.41
CA ARG A 87 0.03 9.18 -5.32
C ARG A 87 0.33 8.55 -3.96
N HIS A 88 0.25 7.23 -3.81
CA HIS A 88 0.62 6.57 -2.56
C HIS A 88 2.12 6.64 -2.30
N LYS A 89 2.96 6.41 -3.33
CA LYS A 89 4.43 6.61 -3.26
C LYS A 89 4.77 8.02 -2.77
N TYR A 90 4.13 9.03 -3.35
CA TYR A 90 4.33 10.43 -2.96
C TYR A 90 3.99 10.68 -1.48
N ILE A 91 2.84 10.21 -1.00
CA ILE A 91 2.44 10.38 0.40
C ILE A 91 3.40 9.64 1.35
N GLU A 92 3.82 8.43 1.01
CA GLU A 92 4.79 7.69 1.82
C GLU A 92 6.13 8.43 1.93
N LEU A 93 6.66 8.93 0.82
CA LEU A 93 7.89 9.73 0.81
C LEU A 93 7.76 11.00 1.68
N LEU A 94 6.60 11.67 1.68
CA LEU A 94 6.34 12.80 2.57
C LEU A 94 6.33 12.38 4.05
N CYS A 95 5.72 11.23 4.39
CA CYS A 95 5.73 10.69 5.74
C CYS A 95 7.16 10.38 6.21
N ILE A 96 7.96 9.68 5.39
CA ILE A 96 9.36 9.37 5.69
C ILE A 96 10.16 10.66 5.92
N ARG A 97 9.98 11.66 5.04
CA ARG A 97 10.62 12.97 5.19
C ARG A 97 10.24 13.66 6.51
N SER A 98 8.96 13.62 6.89
CA SER A 98 8.47 14.20 8.14
C SER A 98 9.10 13.52 9.36
N GLU A 99 9.22 12.18 9.34
CA GLU A 99 9.84 11.42 10.44
C GLU A 99 11.36 11.62 10.50
N ALA A 100 12.04 11.68 9.35
CA ALA A 100 13.48 11.91 9.27
C ALA A 100 13.88 13.34 9.64
N GLY A 101 12.99 14.32 9.44
CA GLY A 101 13.18 15.73 9.84
C GLY A 101 12.77 16.04 11.29
N GLY A 102 12.23 15.06 12.02
CA GLY A 102 11.79 15.19 13.41
C GLY A 102 12.95 15.20 14.42
N LEU A 103 12.83 16.07 15.44
CA LEU A 103 13.84 16.48 16.43
C LEU A 103 14.54 15.40 17.29
N ASN A 104 14.45 14.09 17.02
CA ASN A 104 14.99 13.06 17.93
C ASN A 104 15.73 11.87 17.28
N GLY A 105 16.02 11.90 15.96
CA GLY A 105 16.81 10.86 15.28
C GLY A 105 18.27 11.29 15.04
N PRO A 106 19.25 10.36 15.01
CA PRO A 106 20.59 10.69 14.57
C PRO A 106 20.54 11.20 13.11
N PRO A 107 21.34 12.20 12.72
CA PRO A 107 21.22 12.83 11.41
C PRO A 107 21.67 11.84 10.33
N LEU A 108 20.74 11.17 9.66
CA LEU A 108 21.01 10.54 8.37
C LEU A 108 20.90 11.61 7.27
N ILE A 109 21.75 12.64 7.33
CA ILE A 109 21.71 13.84 6.47
C ILE A 109 21.73 13.45 4.98
N ASN A 110 22.43 12.37 4.62
CA ASN A 110 22.52 11.88 3.24
C ASN A 110 21.22 11.25 2.71
N ASN A 111 20.34 10.74 3.59
CA ASN A 111 19.07 10.13 3.18
C ASN A 111 17.98 11.17 2.92
N VAL A 112 18.05 12.33 3.58
CA VAL A 112 17.01 13.36 3.49
C VAL A 112 17.10 14.12 2.15
N GLU A 113 18.30 14.41 1.65
CA GLU A 113 18.46 15.08 0.35
C GLU A 113 17.97 14.22 -0.82
N GLY A 114 18.29 12.92 -0.83
CA GLY A 114 17.80 11.99 -1.84
C GLY A 114 16.28 11.83 -1.82
N ALA A 115 15.67 11.78 -0.62
CA ALA A 115 14.22 11.72 -0.48
C ALA A 115 13.53 12.98 -1.01
N VAL A 116 14.12 14.17 -0.86
CA VAL A 116 13.56 15.41 -1.41
C VAL A 116 13.59 15.41 -2.94
N GLU A 117 14.68 14.97 -3.55
CA GLU A 117 14.79 14.85 -5.00
C GLU A 117 13.74 13.87 -5.55
N GLU A 118 13.58 12.72 -4.91
CA GLU A 118 12.58 11.72 -5.30
C GLU A 118 11.14 12.25 -5.15
N VAL A 119 10.82 12.98 -4.08
CA VAL A 119 9.51 13.63 -3.90
C VAL A 119 9.21 14.58 -5.06
N VAL A 120 10.17 15.41 -5.47
CA VAL A 120 10.01 16.34 -6.60
C VAL A 120 9.83 15.60 -7.92
N GLN A 121 10.60 14.52 -8.14
CA GLN A 121 10.47 13.68 -9.33
C GLN A 121 9.07 13.07 -9.41
N VAL A 122 8.60 12.40 -8.35
CA VAL A 122 7.28 11.76 -8.31
C VAL A 122 6.16 12.79 -8.49
N LEU A 123 6.30 13.98 -7.90
CA LEU A 123 5.33 15.07 -8.08
C LEU A 123 5.27 15.52 -9.55
N GLY A 124 6.41 15.62 -10.24
CA GLY A 124 6.44 15.95 -11.67
C GLY A 124 5.82 14.87 -12.56
N GLU A 125 5.87 13.59 -12.16
CA GLU A 125 5.15 12.52 -12.84
C GLU A 125 3.64 12.59 -12.58
N LEU A 126 3.24 12.90 -11.35
CA LEU A 126 1.84 13.07 -10.97
C LEU A 126 1.16 14.22 -11.75
N GLU A 127 1.87 15.31 -12.04
CA GLU A 127 1.34 16.42 -12.87
C GLU A 127 0.78 15.93 -14.22
N LYS A 128 1.48 14.98 -14.86
CA LYS A 128 1.11 14.42 -16.17
C LYS A 128 -0.10 13.48 -16.09
N LEU A 129 -0.35 12.91 -14.92
CA LEU A 129 -1.36 11.89 -14.70
C LEU A 129 -2.63 12.42 -14.04
N CYS A 130 -2.55 13.52 -13.29
CA CYS A 130 -3.67 14.11 -12.57
C CYS A 130 -4.90 14.30 -13.49
N PRO A 131 -6.08 13.83 -13.06
CA PRO A 131 -7.35 14.12 -13.70
C PRO A 131 -7.65 15.62 -13.83
N THR A 132 -7.29 16.43 -12.83
CA THR A 132 -7.55 17.88 -12.79
C THR A 132 -6.38 18.70 -12.27
N LYS A 133 -6.40 20.01 -12.55
CA LYS A 133 -5.38 20.95 -12.02
C LYS A 133 -5.54 21.16 -10.52
N GLU A 134 -6.75 21.09 -10.03
CA GLU A 134 -7.11 21.24 -8.62
C GLU A 134 -6.52 20.10 -7.79
N GLU A 135 -6.59 18.86 -8.29
CA GLU A 135 -5.96 17.71 -7.65
C GLU A 135 -4.43 17.85 -7.58
N TYR A 136 -3.79 18.27 -8.68
CA TYR A 136 -2.36 18.52 -8.68
C TYR A 136 -1.97 19.63 -7.70
N SER A 137 -2.73 20.73 -7.68
CA SER A 137 -2.52 21.83 -6.73
C SER A 137 -2.64 21.37 -5.28
N GLY A 138 -3.61 20.48 -5.00
CA GLY A 138 -3.75 19.85 -3.69
C GLY A 138 -2.53 19.04 -3.26
N LEU A 139 -1.89 18.31 -4.18
CA LEU A 139 -0.65 17.59 -3.92
C LEU A 139 0.50 18.56 -3.61
N CYS A 140 0.67 19.62 -4.39
CA CYS A 140 1.69 20.63 -4.15
C CYS A 140 1.58 21.29 -2.76
N LEU A 141 0.36 21.50 -2.26
CA LEU A 141 0.13 22.05 -0.92
C LEU A 141 0.61 21.13 0.21
N LEU A 142 0.80 19.83 -0.03
CA LEU A 142 1.32 18.92 0.97
C LEU A 142 2.85 19.05 1.17
N LEU A 143 3.53 19.86 0.34
CA LEU A 143 4.95 20.17 0.50
C LEU A 143 5.25 21.25 1.55
N THR A 144 4.25 22.04 1.95
CA THR A 144 4.36 23.19 2.87
C THR A 144 3.95 22.83 4.28
#